data_AF-A0A4Q0ZW20-F1
#
_entry.id   AF-A0A4Q0ZW20-F1
#
_cell.length_a   1.000
_cell.length_b   1.000
_cell.length_c   1.000
_cell.angle_alpha   90.00
_cell.angle_beta   90.00
_cell.angle_gamma   90.00
#
_symmetry.space_group_name_H-M   'P 1'
#
loop_
_entity.id
_entity.type
_entity.pdbx_description
1 polymer ?
#
loop_
_entity_poly.entity_id
_entity_poly.type
_entity_poly.pdbx_seq_one_letter_code
_entity_poly.pdbx_strand_id
1 'polypeptide(L)'
;MKLKGITIDFYDKRTCGFLPDLCLYWDIRSEELEDNEKLLNYWEDNLKKVLAKTEKIVSGNIDGKSIIYSADEEAIKIIKEEFKDLELTTIDYEDIKKCENCLKYDYIAQQNQNGDN
;
A
#
# COMPACT_ATOMS: atom_id res chain seq x y z
N MET A 1 5.53 -14.13 8.32
CA MET A 1 4.48 -14.61 7.38
C MET A 1 4.56 -13.76 6.12
N LYS A 2 4.50 -14.35 4.91
CA LYS A 2 4.62 -13.56 3.68
C LYS A 2 3.30 -12.93 3.27
N LEU A 3 3.33 -11.63 2.96
CA LEU A 3 2.20 -10.89 2.40
C LEU A 3 2.51 -10.47 0.96
N LYS A 4 1.47 -10.32 0.15
CA LYS A 4 1.57 -9.84 -1.24
C LYS A 4 0.72 -8.60 -1.44
N GLY A 5 1.23 -7.61 -2.15
CA GLY A 5 0.62 -6.29 -2.19
C GLY A 5 1.41 -5.24 -2.95
N ILE A 6 1.18 -3.98 -2.61
CA ILE A 6 1.75 -2.80 -3.25
C ILE A 6 2.40 -1.91 -2.20
N THR A 7 3.51 -1.28 -2.59
CA THR A 7 4.15 -0.17 -1.89
C THR A 7 4.30 1.01 -2.84
N ILE A 8 3.94 2.21 -2.38
CA ILE A 8 4.27 3.47 -3.03
C ILE A 8 5.20 4.25 -2.11
N ASP A 9 6.33 4.69 -2.67
CA ASP A 9 7.28 5.56 -1.98
C ASP A 9 7.07 7.00 -2.47
N PHE A 10 6.49 7.84 -1.61
CA PHE A 10 6.24 9.24 -1.91
C PHE A 10 7.48 10.12 -1.73
N TYR A 11 8.57 9.62 -1.15
CA TYR A 11 9.85 10.33 -1.04
C TYR A 11 10.80 9.99 -2.19
N ASP A 12 10.43 9.04 -3.05
CA ASP A 12 11.28 8.57 -4.14
C ASP A 12 10.64 8.85 -5.49
N LYS A 13 11.19 9.83 -6.22
CA LYS A 13 10.78 10.13 -7.60
C LYS A 13 10.86 8.95 -8.56
N ARG A 14 11.62 7.88 -8.24
CA ARG A 14 11.64 6.64 -9.04
C ARG A 14 10.27 5.95 -9.08
N THR A 15 9.39 6.21 -8.12
CA THR A 15 7.98 5.79 -8.16
C THR A 15 7.27 6.25 -9.44
N CYS A 16 7.64 7.42 -9.99
CA CYS A 16 7.13 7.90 -11.27
C CYS A 16 7.53 7.02 -12.46
N GLY A 17 8.56 6.17 -12.33
CA GLY A 17 8.90 5.18 -13.35
C GLY A 17 7.84 4.09 -13.50
N PHE A 18 7.06 3.81 -12.45
CA PHE A 18 5.95 2.85 -12.49
C PHE A 18 4.65 3.51 -12.96
N LEU A 19 4.46 4.79 -12.66
CA LEU A 19 3.24 5.55 -12.97
C LEU A 19 3.57 6.88 -13.68
N PRO A 20 4.17 6.84 -14.89
CA PRO A 20 4.68 8.04 -15.56
C PRO A 20 3.58 9.06 -15.88
N ASP A 21 2.38 8.59 -16.22
CA ASP A 21 1.24 9.46 -16.54
C ASP A 21 0.80 10.33 -15.35
N LEU A 22 0.96 9.81 -14.13
CA LEU A 22 0.62 10.54 -12.91
C LEU A 22 1.66 11.62 -12.57
N CYS A 23 2.89 11.47 -13.07
CA CYS A 23 4.00 12.39 -12.81
C CYS A 23 4.33 13.32 -13.99
N LEU A 24 3.61 13.25 -15.11
CA LEU A 24 3.94 13.98 -16.34
C LEU A 24 4.07 15.51 -16.15
N TYR A 25 3.33 16.07 -15.20
CA TYR A 25 3.33 17.51 -14.90
C TYR A 25 3.97 17.83 -13.54
N TRP A 26 4.54 16.83 -12.87
CA TRP A 26 5.23 17.03 -11.60
C TRP A 26 6.57 17.73 -11.84
N ASP A 27 6.93 18.71 -11.01
CA ASP A 27 8.20 19.40 -11.15
C ASP A 27 9.35 18.40 -10.95
N ILE A 28 10.04 18.07 -12.04
CA ILE A 28 11.16 17.13 -12.04
C ILE A 28 12.33 17.57 -11.15
N ARG A 29 12.36 18.85 -10.73
CA ARG A 29 13.31 19.38 -9.75
C ARG A 29 12.96 19.05 -8.31
N SER A 30 11.73 18.63 -8.03
CA SER A 30 11.34 18.09 -6.73
C SER A 30 11.97 16.72 -6.53
N GLU A 31 12.58 16.50 -5.36
CA GLU A 31 13.14 15.20 -4.99
C GLU A 31 12.06 14.26 -4.44
N GLU A 32 10.94 14.83 -3.98
CA GLU A 32 9.83 14.14 -3.33
C GLU A 32 8.53 14.27 -4.15
N LEU A 33 7.60 13.36 -3.91
CA LEU A 33 6.28 13.23 -4.56
C LEU A 33 5.13 13.44 -3.57
N GLU A 34 5.40 13.86 -2.34
CA GLU A 34 4.38 14.06 -1.29
C GLU A 34 3.31 15.07 -1.72
N ASP A 35 3.70 16.10 -2.46
CA ASP A 35 2.80 17.13 -2.97
C ASP A 35 2.21 16.77 -4.36
N ASN A 36 2.51 15.59 -4.90
CA ASN A 36 1.94 15.13 -6.17
C ASN A 36 0.49 14.68 -5.97
N GLU A 37 -0.43 15.64 -6.03
CA GLU A 37 -1.87 15.42 -5.85
C GLU A 37 -2.44 14.29 -6.72
N LYS A 38 -1.94 14.11 -7.95
CA LYS A 38 -2.43 13.04 -8.84
C LYS A 38 -2.04 11.66 -8.33
N LEU A 39 -0.81 11.51 -7.87
CA LEU A 39 -0.33 10.26 -7.30
C LEU A 39 -1.01 9.96 -5.96
N LEU A 40 -1.19 10.98 -5.12
CA LEU A 40 -1.95 10.86 -3.87
C LEU A 40 -3.40 10.42 -4.12
N ASN A 41 -4.11 11.09 -5.04
CA ASN A 41 -5.49 10.76 -5.38
C ASN A 41 -5.60 9.34 -5.95
N TYR A 42 -4.68 8.94 -6.83
CA TYR A 42 -4.62 7.57 -7.35
C TYR A 42 -4.49 6.55 -6.21
N TRP A 43 -3.59 6.79 -5.26
CA TRP A 43 -3.41 5.90 -4.11
C TRP A 43 -4.66 5.83 -3.24
N GLU A 44 -5.19 6.98 -2.82
CA GLU A 44 -6.35 7.03 -1.93
C GLU A 44 -7.61 6.43 -2.54
N ASP A 45 -7.88 6.71 -3.82
CA ASP A 45 -9.07 6.21 -4.49
C ASP A 45 -9.03 4.69 -4.65
N ASN A 46 -7.88 4.13 -5.03
CA ASN A 46 -7.74 2.69 -5.15
C ASN A 46 -7.74 2.01 -3.78
N LEU A 47 -7.12 2.60 -2.75
CA LEU A 47 -7.22 2.11 -1.38
C LEU A 47 -8.68 2.06 -0.89
N LYS A 48 -9.47 3.11 -1.13
CA LYS A 48 -10.91 3.13 -0.78
C LYS A 48 -11.69 2.03 -1.50
N LYS A 49 -11.42 1.78 -2.78
CA LYS A 49 -12.07 0.69 -3.54
C LYS A 49 -11.71 -0.69 -3.01
N VAL A 50 -10.45 -0.92 -2.63
CA VAL A 50 -10.03 -2.19 -1.99
C VAL A 50 -10.77 -2.37 -0.66
N LEU A 51 -10.77 -1.34 0.20
CA LEU A 51 -11.45 -1.36 1.50
C LEU A 51 -12.96 -1.56 1.39
N ALA A 52 -13.59 -1.09 0.31
CA ALA A 52 -15.01 -1.32 0.05
C ALA A 52 -15.33 -2.79 -0.30
N LYS A 53 -14.32 -3.57 -0.71
CA LYS A 53 -14.46 -4.97 -1.14
C LYS A 53 -13.94 -5.96 -0.09
N THR A 54 -12.95 -5.58 0.71
CA THR A 54 -12.34 -6.47 1.70
C THR A 54 -11.70 -5.70 2.85
N GLU A 55 -11.85 -6.24 4.06
CA GLU A 55 -11.17 -5.77 5.27
C GLU A 55 -9.91 -6.59 5.57
N LYS A 56 -9.66 -7.68 4.82
CA LYS A 56 -8.53 -8.60 5.02
C LYS A 56 -7.24 -8.05 4.43
N ILE A 57 -6.87 -6.83 4.80
CA ILE A 57 -5.66 -6.17 4.35
C ILE A 57 -4.82 -5.64 5.52
N VAL A 58 -3.53 -5.51 5.28
CA VAL A 58 -2.59 -4.75 6.08
C VAL A 58 -2.24 -3.49 5.31
N SER A 59 -2.58 -2.32 5.82
CA SER A 59 -2.31 -1.04 5.17
C SER A 59 -1.91 0.02 6.19
N GLY A 60 -0.99 0.89 5.78
CA GLY A 60 -0.37 1.87 6.65
C GLY A 60 0.73 2.67 5.95
N ASN A 61 1.42 3.51 6.71
CA ASN A 61 2.58 4.26 6.25
C ASN A 61 3.81 3.83 7.06
N ILE A 62 4.82 3.27 6.40
CA ILE A 62 6.04 2.76 7.04
C ILE A 62 7.24 3.42 6.37
N ASP A 63 8.07 4.10 7.16
CA ASP A 63 9.27 4.79 6.67
C ASP A 63 8.99 5.68 5.45
N GLY A 64 7.86 6.40 5.50
CA GLY A 64 7.43 7.29 4.43
C GLY A 64 6.81 6.62 3.20
N LYS A 65 6.61 5.30 3.25
CA LYS A 65 6.02 4.51 2.18
C LYS A 65 4.62 4.10 2.55
N SER A 66 3.66 4.38 1.67
CA SER A 66 2.31 3.85 1.82
C SER A 66 2.27 2.41 1.34
N ILE A 67 1.67 1.55 2.14
CA ILE A 67 1.61 0.12 1.89
C ILE A 67 0.18 -0.42 1.91
N ILE A 68 -0.07 -1.45 1.11
CA ILE A 68 -1.27 -2.27 1.15
C ILE A 68 -0.91 -3.71 0.78
N TYR A 69 -1.12 -4.65 1.68
CA TYR A 69 -0.72 -6.04 1.53
C TYR A 69 -1.77 -6.98 2.12
N SER A 70 -1.75 -8.24 1.71
CA SER A 70 -2.57 -9.28 2.33
C SER A 70 -1.92 -10.66 2.22
N ALA A 71 -2.30 -11.59 3.10
CA ALA A 71 -2.06 -13.02 2.93
C ALA A 71 -3.31 -13.77 2.46
N ASP A 72 -4.46 -13.09 2.34
CA ASP A 72 -5.71 -13.66 1.81
C ASP A 72 -5.73 -13.56 0.27
N GLU A 73 -5.93 -14.70 -0.40
CA GLU A 73 -5.85 -14.78 -1.86
C GLU A 73 -6.90 -13.94 -2.58
N GLU A 74 -8.09 -13.76 -1.99
CA GLU A 74 -9.15 -12.95 -2.56
C GLU A 74 -8.82 -11.46 -2.43
N ALA A 75 -8.33 -11.05 -1.26
CA ALA A 75 -7.83 -9.68 -1.06
C ALA A 75 -6.65 -9.36 -1.98
N ILE A 76 -5.73 -10.29 -2.21
CA ILE A 76 -4.61 -10.10 -3.15
C ILE A 76 -5.11 -9.88 -4.58
N LYS A 77 -6.16 -10.59 -5.02
CA LYS A 77 -6.78 -10.39 -6.34
C LYS A 77 -7.42 -9.01 -6.43
N ILE A 78 -8.17 -8.61 -5.41
CA ILE A 78 -8.78 -7.27 -5.33
C ILE A 78 -7.71 -6.17 -5.41
N ILE A 79 -6.60 -6.32 -4.67
CA ILE A 79 -5.48 -5.37 -4.73
C ILE A 79 -4.92 -5.29 -6.16
N LYS A 80 -4.69 -6.42 -6.84
CA LYS A 80 -4.17 -6.41 -8.23
C LYS A 80 -5.16 -5.78 -9.21
N GLU A 81 -6.46 -5.99 -9.02
CA GLU A 81 -7.49 -5.41 -9.89
C GLU A 81 -7.56 -3.89 -9.77
N GLU A 82 -7.52 -3.36 -8.55
CA GLU A 82 -7.59 -1.90 -8.31
C GLU A 82 -6.27 -1.20 -8.64
N PHE A 83 -5.12 -1.82 -8.32
CA PHE A 83 -3.78 -1.33 -8.65
C PHE A 83 -3.23 -2.01 -9.91
N LYS A 84 -4.03 -2.09 -10.97
CA LYS A 84 -3.70 -2.82 -12.21
C LYS A 84 -2.40 -2.39 -12.88
N ASP A 85 -2.01 -1.13 -12.69
CA ASP A 85 -0.83 -0.52 -13.31
C ASP A 85 0.45 -0.79 -12.51
N LEU A 86 0.34 -1.39 -11.31
CA LEU A 86 1.46 -1.71 -10.44
C LEU A 86 1.66 -3.22 -10.33
N GLU A 87 2.92 -3.61 -10.18
CA GLU A 87 3.30 -4.99 -9.93
C GLU A 87 3.23 -5.33 -8.44
N LEU A 88 2.69 -6.52 -8.14
CA LEU A 88 2.62 -6.98 -6.77
C LEU A 88 3.99 -7.42 -6.28
N THR A 89 4.39 -6.89 -5.13
CA THR A 89 5.60 -7.29 -4.40
C THR A 89 5.24 -8.18 -3.23
N THR A 90 6.25 -8.80 -2.63
CA THR A 90 6.10 -9.64 -1.44
C THR A 90 6.97 -9.10 -0.31
N ILE A 91 6.42 -9.05 0.89
CA ILE A 91 7.10 -8.61 2.11
C ILE A 91 6.83 -9.60 3.25
N ASP A 92 7.70 -9.62 4.26
CA ASP A 92 7.40 -10.34 5.50
C ASP A 92 6.58 -9.45 6.44
N TYR A 93 5.51 -10.00 7.01
CA TYR A 93 4.70 -9.34 8.04
C TYR A 93 5.56 -8.92 9.24
N GLU A 94 6.60 -9.69 9.55
CA GLU A 94 7.55 -9.39 10.63
C GLU A 94 8.35 -8.09 10.38
N ASP A 95 8.50 -7.67 9.13
CA ASP A 95 9.22 -6.44 8.79
C ASP A 95 8.34 -5.20 8.97
N ILE A 96 7.02 -5.34 8.83
CA ILE A 96 6.07 -4.23 8.92
C ILE A 96 5.42 -4.07 10.29
N LYS A 97 5.21 -5.17 11.03
CA LYS A 97 4.57 -5.14 12.35
C LYS A 97 5.44 -4.49 13.45
N LYS A 98 6.74 -4.27 13.18
CA LYS A 98 7.67 -3.63 14.12
C LYS A 98 7.32 -2.17 14.41
N CYS A 99 6.45 -1.56 13.61
CA CYS A 99 5.97 -0.21 13.86
C CYS A 99 4.55 -0.20 14.41
N GLU A 100 4.41 -0.06 15.74
CA GLU A 100 3.13 -0.17 16.47
C GLU A 100 2.05 0.82 16.01
N ASN A 101 2.41 1.98 15.45
CA ASN A 101 1.46 3.02 15.02
C ASN A 101 1.47 3.30 13.51
N CYS A 102 2.24 2.54 12.72
CA CYS A 102 2.33 2.76 11.27
C CYS A 102 1.15 2.14 10.52
N LEU A 103 0.59 1.05 11.05
CA LEU A 103 -0.48 0.29 10.42
C LEU A 103 -1.84 0.88 10.83
N LYS A 104 -2.63 1.26 9.83
CA LYS A 104 -4.00 1.76 10.00
C LYS A 104 -5.03 0.63 9.93
N TYR A 105 -4.77 -0.36 9.08
CA TYR A 105 -5.56 -1.57 8.95
C TYR A 105 -4.62 -2.75 9.13
N ASP A 106 -4.91 -3.63 10.09
CA ASP A 106 -4.14 -4.86 10.32
C ASP A 106 -5.07 -5.99 10.75
N TYR A 107 -5.62 -6.69 9.76
CA TYR A 107 -6.51 -7.83 10.02
C TYR A 107 -5.78 -9.02 10.67
N ILE A 108 -4.46 -9.12 10.52
CA ILE A 108 -3.67 -10.23 11.06
C ILE A 108 -3.49 -10.04 12.56
N ALA A 109 -3.19 -8.84 13.02
CA ALA A 109 -3.18 -8.51 14.44
C ALA A 109 -4.56 -8.78 15.08
N GLN A 110 -5.65 -8.41 14.40
CA GLN A 110 -7.02 -8.67 14.86
C GLN A 110 -7.33 -10.18 14.94
N GLN A 111 -6.88 -10.98 13.98
CA GLN A 111 -7.04 -12.44 14.00
C GLN A 111 -6.29 -13.06 15.17
N ASN A 112 -5.06 -12.62 15.44
CA ASN A 112 -4.24 -13.15 16.53
C ASN A 112 -4.83 -12.81 17.92
N GLN A 113 -5.51 -11.68 18.08
CA GLN A 113 -6.19 -11.32 19.33
C GLN A 113 -7.43 -12.18 19.61
N ASN A 114 -8.05 -12.76 18.58
CA ASN A 114 -9.25 -13.60 18.72
C ASN A 114 -8.93 -15.10 18.88
N GLY A 115 -7.64 -15.48 18.87
CA GLY A 115 -7.18 -16.87 18.98
C GLY A 115 -6.85 -17.36 20.40
N ASP A 116 -6.95 -16.49 21.42
CA ASP A 116 -6.59 -16.77 22.82
C ASP A 116 -7.83 -17.02 23.74
N ASN A 117 -8.91 -17.62 23.21
CA ASN A 117 -10.07 -18.06 24.01
C ASN A 117 -10.38 -19.54 23.83
#